data_AF-G4YK07-F1
#
_entry.id   AF-G4YK07-F1
#
_cell.length_a   1.000
_cell.length_b   1.000
_cell.length_c   1.000
_cell.angle_alpha   90.00
_cell.angle_beta   90.00
_cell.angle_gamma   90.00
#
_symmetry.space_group_name_H-M   'P 1'
#
loop_
_entity.id
_entity.type
_entity.pdbx_description
1 polymer ?
#
loop_
_entity_poly.entity_id
_entity_poly.type
_entity_poly.pdbx_seq_one_letter_code
_entity_poly.pdbx_strand_id
1 'polypeptide(L)'
;TLVSVLIGDNCPTNKATADMLGVRLIGCACHKLNLAIQKLIAKTPGTSDAIARVRSMVIKATNLKAAAALRDLTELVPLLNNDTRWSSTYRMIERFFKIEKELRLVDEVEVPRNAEVQVLRDLMPKLEKLDSITVDLHTQGTTVADARGTLDIVLDDFPELSHYLAQDAAIVHDPSFESGYQDLSYMLGTSTSVERLFSIAKYVMPAHRERMSTWMFENIMFLKTNRDLWTSKTVAIAIRDARA
;
A
#
# COMPACT_ATOMS: atom_id res chain seq x y z
N THR A 1 -19.05 21.42 -8.09
CA THR A 1 -18.90 19.97 -8.31
C THR A 1 -19.42 19.26 -7.09
N LEU A 2 -20.52 18.51 -7.20
CA LEU A 2 -21.04 17.70 -6.10
C LEU A 2 -20.18 16.44 -6.01
N VAL A 3 -19.44 16.27 -4.92
CA VAL A 3 -18.77 15.00 -4.62
C VAL A 3 -19.86 13.96 -4.41
N SER A 4 -19.93 12.95 -5.28
CA SER A 4 -21.01 11.96 -5.24
C SER A 4 -20.68 10.80 -4.29
N VAL A 5 -19.40 10.44 -4.21
CA VAL A 5 -18.88 9.29 -3.44
C VAL A 5 -17.44 9.59 -3.00
N LEU A 6 -17.08 9.16 -1.79
CA LEU A 6 -15.71 9.15 -1.27
C LEU A 6 -15.13 7.74 -1.44
N ILE A 7 -13.87 7.64 -1.89
CA ILE A 7 -13.15 6.36 -1.98
C ILE A 7 -11.93 6.45 -1.07
N GLY A 8 -11.78 5.50 -0.16
CA GLY A 8 -10.68 5.53 0.81
C GLY A 8 -10.60 4.26 1.62
N ASP A 9 -9.57 4.13 2.45
CA ASP A 9 -9.55 3.07 3.46
C ASP A 9 -10.71 3.28 4.46
N ASN A 10 -11.18 2.20 5.06
CA ASN A 10 -12.32 2.23 5.99
C ASN A 10 -11.92 2.73 7.38
N CYS A 11 -10.92 3.62 7.45
CA CYS A 11 -10.46 4.23 8.68
C CYS A 11 -11.56 5.15 9.27
N PRO A 12 -11.58 5.35 10.61
CA PRO A 12 -12.59 6.18 11.26
C PRO A 12 -12.68 7.60 10.69
N THR A 13 -11.54 8.17 10.26
CA THR A 13 -11.48 9.52 9.68
C THR A 13 -12.23 9.61 8.36
N ASN A 14 -12.06 8.65 7.45
CA ASN A 14 -12.75 8.65 6.17
C ASN A 14 -14.24 8.37 6.33
N LYS A 15 -14.62 7.50 7.26
CA LYS A 15 -16.04 7.27 7.62
C LYS A 15 -16.70 8.55 8.12
N ALA A 16 -16.08 9.19 9.12
CA ALA A 16 -16.56 10.46 9.65
C ALA A 16 -16.62 11.56 8.57
N THR A 17 -15.65 11.60 7.66
CA THR A 17 -15.64 12.56 6.55
C THR A 17 -16.79 12.30 5.57
N ALA A 18 -17.05 11.04 5.22
CA ALA A 18 -18.18 10.68 4.37
C ALA A 18 -19.51 11.08 5.00
N ASP A 19 -19.68 10.79 6.29
CA ASP A 19 -20.87 11.15 7.07
C ASP A 19 -21.05 12.68 7.15
N MET A 20 -19.98 13.43 7.43
CA MET A 20 -20.01 14.90 7.48
C MET A 20 -20.37 15.53 6.14
N LEU A 21 -19.90 14.94 5.04
CA LEU A 21 -20.19 15.41 3.68
C LEU A 21 -21.54 14.91 3.16
N GLY A 22 -22.20 13.98 3.88
CA GLY A 22 -23.44 13.35 3.43
C GLY A 22 -23.26 12.49 2.17
N VAL A 23 -22.04 11.98 1.92
CA VAL A 23 -21.70 11.17 0.74
C VAL A 23 -21.45 9.72 1.14
N ARG A 24 -21.58 8.79 0.19
CA ARG A 24 -21.25 7.38 0.44
C ARG A 24 -19.74 7.15 0.43
N LEU A 25 -19.27 6.18 1.21
CA LEU A 25 -17.87 5.73 1.24
C LEU A 25 -17.77 4.36 0.55
N ILE A 26 -16.93 4.25 -0.47
CA ILE A 26 -16.49 2.98 -1.04
C ILE A 26 -15.14 2.62 -0.44
N GLY A 27 -15.05 1.42 0.14
CA GLY A 27 -13.80 0.94 0.71
C GLY A 27 -12.74 0.64 -0.35
N CYS A 28 -11.50 1.08 -0.10
CA CYS A 28 -10.36 0.84 -0.98
C CYS A 28 -10.08 -0.66 -1.19
N ALA A 29 -10.10 -1.11 -2.45
CA ALA A 29 -9.82 -2.49 -2.83
C ALA A 29 -8.43 -2.97 -2.37
N CYS A 30 -7.38 -2.16 -2.57
CA CYS A 30 -6.02 -2.48 -2.12
C CYS A 30 -5.94 -2.65 -0.61
N HIS A 31 -6.68 -1.82 0.15
CA HIS A 31 -6.71 -1.93 1.61
C HIS A 31 -7.44 -3.19 2.07
N LYS A 32 -8.62 -3.49 1.47
CA LYS A 32 -9.35 -4.74 1.73
C LYS A 32 -8.48 -5.96 1.44
N LEU A 33 -7.78 -5.97 0.30
CA LEU A 33 -6.86 -7.04 -0.09
C LEU A 33 -5.69 -7.18 0.89
N ASN A 34 -5.04 -6.07 1.29
CA ASN A 34 -3.97 -6.12 2.28
C ASN A 34 -4.44 -6.74 3.62
N LEU A 35 -5.62 -6.36 4.11
CA LEU A 35 -6.17 -6.94 5.35
C LEU A 35 -6.50 -8.43 5.20
N ALA A 36 -7.08 -8.83 4.07
CA ALA A 36 -7.40 -10.23 3.77
C ALA A 36 -6.13 -11.10 3.78
N ILE A 37 -5.05 -10.62 3.15
CA ILE A 37 -3.78 -11.35 3.06
C ILE A 37 -3.08 -11.43 4.42
N GLN A 38 -3.09 -10.35 5.20
CA GLN A 38 -2.54 -10.38 6.57
C GLN A 38 -3.26 -11.41 7.44
N LYS A 39 -4.59 -11.53 7.31
CA LYS A 39 -5.39 -12.56 7.99
C LYS A 39 -5.08 -13.96 7.50
N LEU A 40 -4.90 -14.15 6.19
CA LEU A 40 -4.50 -15.43 5.60
C LEU A 40 -3.15 -15.91 6.18
N ILE A 41 -2.17 -15.00 6.24
CA ILE A 41 -0.85 -15.26 6.82
C ILE A 41 -0.99 -15.65 8.31
N ALA A 42 -1.78 -14.89 9.07
CA ALA A 42 -1.98 -15.14 10.50
C ALA A 42 -2.73 -16.45 10.81
N LYS A 43 -3.64 -16.87 9.93
CA LYS A 43 -4.42 -18.11 10.07
C LYS A 43 -3.63 -19.36 9.65
N THR A 44 -2.62 -19.20 8.79
CA THR A 44 -1.81 -20.32 8.30
C THR A 44 -0.86 -20.81 9.40
N PRO A 45 -0.99 -22.06 9.89
CA PRO A 45 -0.18 -22.56 11.01
C PRO A 45 1.32 -22.44 10.74
N GLY A 46 2.08 -22.00 11.75
CA GLY A 46 3.54 -21.89 11.69
C GLY A 46 4.09 -20.76 10.81
N THR A 47 3.24 -20.08 10.03
CA THR A 47 3.68 -19.01 9.11
C THR A 47 4.15 -17.78 9.87
N SER A 48 3.35 -17.26 10.80
CA SER A 48 3.71 -16.06 11.58
C SER A 48 5.06 -16.22 12.29
N ASP A 49 5.31 -17.39 12.89
CA ASP A 49 6.57 -17.69 13.57
C ASP A 49 7.74 -17.81 12.59
N ALA A 50 7.52 -18.45 11.44
CA ALA A 50 8.54 -18.56 10.39
C ALA A 50 8.91 -17.17 9.83
N ILE A 51 7.92 -16.31 9.58
CA ILE A 51 8.15 -14.92 9.14
C ILE A 51 8.91 -14.13 10.21
N ALA A 52 8.53 -14.26 11.49
CA ALA A 52 9.22 -13.59 12.59
C ALA A 52 10.69 -14.01 12.70
N ARG A 53 10.98 -15.29 12.46
CA ARG A 53 12.36 -15.81 12.42
C ARG A 53 13.15 -15.29 11.24
N VAL A 54 12.57 -15.28 10.03
CA VAL A 54 13.20 -14.64 8.86
C VAL A 54 13.48 -13.17 9.13
N ARG A 55 12.53 -12.43 9.72
CA ARG A 55 12.73 -11.02 10.07
C ARG A 55 13.88 -10.84 11.06
N SER A 56 13.92 -11.62 12.14
CA SER A 56 15.00 -11.57 13.14
C SER A 56 16.37 -11.86 12.50
N MET A 57 16.42 -12.86 11.63
CA MET A 57 17.60 -13.21 10.85
C MET A 57 18.03 -12.07 9.93
N VAL A 58 17.10 -11.45 9.19
CA VAL A 58 17.38 -10.30 8.32
C VAL A 58 17.92 -9.12 9.12
N ILE A 59 17.37 -8.83 10.30
CA ILE A 59 17.89 -7.78 11.19
C ILE A 59 19.36 -8.07 11.52
N LYS A 60 19.71 -9.30 11.90
CA LYS A 60 21.11 -9.69 12.15
C LYS A 60 21.97 -9.55 10.89
N ALA A 61 21.47 -9.99 9.74
CA ALA A 61 22.18 -9.92 8.46
C ALA A 61 22.44 -8.48 7.98
N THR A 62 21.64 -7.51 8.46
CA THR A 62 21.88 -6.07 8.19
C THR A 62 22.94 -5.43 9.08
N ASN A 63 23.43 -6.11 10.12
CA ASN A 63 24.50 -5.59 10.97
C ASN A 63 25.81 -5.49 10.19
N LEU A 64 26.66 -4.54 10.56
CA LEU A 64 27.87 -4.20 9.81
C LEU A 64 28.77 -5.41 9.48
N LYS A 65 29.02 -6.30 10.46
CA LYS A 65 29.87 -7.48 10.28
C LYS A 65 29.26 -8.51 9.34
N ALA A 66 28.02 -8.93 9.63
CA ALA A 66 27.29 -9.88 8.80
C ALA A 66 27.07 -9.36 7.38
N ALA A 67 26.73 -8.07 7.24
CA ALA A 67 26.54 -7.43 5.95
C ALA A 67 27.86 -7.33 5.16
N ALA A 68 29.00 -7.14 5.82
CA ALA A 68 30.31 -7.17 5.17
C ALA A 68 30.63 -8.58 4.65
N ALA A 69 30.50 -9.60 5.50
CA ALA A 69 30.71 -10.99 5.12
C ALA A 69 29.78 -11.42 3.97
N LEU A 70 28.51 -10.99 4.00
CA LEU A 70 27.54 -11.32 2.97
C LEU A 70 27.87 -10.67 1.61
N ARG A 71 28.45 -9.46 1.60
CA ARG A 71 28.87 -8.78 0.35
C ARG A 71 30.01 -9.50 -0.36
N ASP A 72 30.85 -10.22 0.39
CA ASP A 72 31.91 -11.04 -0.19
C ASP A 72 31.35 -12.31 -0.87
N LEU A 73 30.11 -12.69 -0.54
CA LEU A 73 29.44 -13.89 -1.06
C LEU A 73 28.41 -13.58 -2.16
N THR A 74 27.74 -12.43 -2.11
CA THR A 74 26.70 -12.04 -3.07
C THR A 74 26.56 -10.52 -3.20
N GLU A 75 26.17 -10.08 -4.40
CA GLU A 75 25.81 -8.68 -4.67
C GLU A 75 24.44 -8.31 -4.07
N LEU A 76 23.65 -9.29 -3.65
CA LEU A 76 22.29 -9.09 -3.16
C LEU A 76 22.27 -8.72 -1.67
N VAL A 77 21.55 -7.65 -1.33
CA VAL A 77 21.37 -7.23 0.07
C VAL A 77 20.10 -7.81 0.70
N PRO A 78 20.11 -8.09 2.02
CA PRO A 78 18.91 -8.43 2.78
C PRO A 78 17.88 -7.29 2.73
N LEU A 79 16.60 -7.63 2.72
CA LEU A 79 15.50 -6.66 2.71
C LEU A 79 14.65 -6.80 3.97
N LEU A 80 14.56 -5.75 4.78
CA LEU A 80 13.67 -5.72 5.93
C LEU A 80 12.27 -5.25 5.51
N ASN A 81 11.24 -5.96 5.95
CA ASN A 81 9.86 -5.61 5.68
C ASN A 81 9.41 -4.36 6.46
N ASN A 82 8.46 -3.60 5.90
CA ASN A 82 7.70 -2.59 6.61
C ASN A 82 6.43 -3.24 7.18
N ASP A 83 6.27 -3.19 8.50
CA ASP A 83 5.22 -3.95 9.21
C ASP A 83 3.79 -3.63 8.74
N THR A 84 3.57 -2.46 8.15
CA THR A 84 2.24 -2.04 7.68
C THR A 84 1.81 -2.62 6.33
N ARG A 85 2.73 -3.16 5.51
CA ARG A 85 2.44 -3.56 4.12
C ARG A 85 2.86 -4.99 3.84
N TRP A 86 1.88 -5.84 3.55
CA TRP A 86 2.07 -7.28 3.30
C TRP A 86 3.05 -7.56 2.14
N SER A 87 3.04 -6.75 1.08
CA SER A 87 3.93 -6.91 -0.08
C SER A 87 5.41 -6.74 0.27
N SER A 88 5.73 -5.95 1.29
CA SER A 88 7.10 -5.85 1.79
C SER A 88 7.55 -7.11 2.54
N THR A 89 6.61 -7.78 3.23
CA THR A 89 6.85 -9.08 3.86
C THR A 89 7.10 -10.15 2.80
N TYR A 90 6.30 -10.18 1.74
CA TYR A 90 6.54 -11.06 0.58
C TYR A 90 7.93 -10.84 -0.02
N ARG A 91 8.31 -9.59 -0.34
CA ARG A 91 9.63 -9.26 -0.90
C ARG A 91 10.80 -9.62 0.02
N MET A 92 10.63 -9.51 1.35
CA MET A 92 11.63 -9.96 2.32
C MET A 92 11.86 -11.47 2.24
N ILE A 93 10.77 -12.25 2.21
CA ILE A 93 10.84 -13.72 2.15
C ILE A 93 11.39 -14.16 0.78
N GLU A 94 10.94 -13.52 -0.30
CA GLU A 94 11.45 -13.76 -1.65
C GLU A 94 12.95 -13.48 -1.73
N ARG A 95 13.42 -12.38 -1.13
CA ARG A 95 14.85 -12.07 -1.03
C ARG A 95 15.59 -13.13 -0.24
N PHE A 96 15.05 -13.53 0.92
CA PHE A 96 15.66 -14.56 1.76
C PHE A 96 15.93 -15.84 0.97
N PHE A 97 14.95 -16.34 0.19
CA PHE A 97 15.16 -17.53 -0.63
C PHE A 97 16.25 -17.38 -1.69
N LYS A 98 16.48 -16.17 -2.21
CA LYS A 98 17.53 -15.90 -3.21
C LYS A 98 18.94 -15.91 -2.62
N ILE A 99 19.09 -15.59 -1.33
CA ILE A 99 20.39 -15.50 -0.64
C ILE A 99 20.54 -16.55 0.48
N GLU A 100 19.66 -17.55 0.54
CA GLU A 100 19.60 -18.52 1.63
C GLU A 100 20.94 -19.27 1.81
N LYS A 101 21.59 -19.64 0.70
CA LYS A 101 22.82 -20.42 0.71
C LYS A 101 23.97 -19.61 1.29
N GLU A 102 24.07 -18.35 0.90
CA GLU A 102 25.09 -17.41 1.34
C GLU A 102 24.88 -17.04 2.81
N LEU A 103 23.64 -16.82 3.24
CA LEU A 103 23.31 -16.55 4.65
C LEU A 103 23.71 -17.71 5.57
N ARG A 104 23.64 -18.97 5.10
CA ARG A 104 24.09 -20.13 5.87
C ARG A 104 25.61 -20.21 6.08
N LEU A 105 26.39 -19.42 5.32
CA LEU A 105 27.85 -19.33 5.45
C LEU A 105 28.31 -18.20 6.37
N VAL A 106 27.39 -17.34 6.83
CA VAL A 106 27.70 -16.19 7.70
C VAL A 106 27.49 -16.60 9.15
N ASP A 107 28.57 -16.74 9.92
CA ASP A 107 28.55 -17.22 11.31
C ASP A 107 27.66 -16.38 12.25
N GLU A 108 27.56 -15.06 12.01
CA GLU A 108 26.74 -14.16 12.82
C GLU A 108 25.22 -14.27 12.55
N VAL A 109 24.82 -15.03 11.53
CA VAL A 109 23.43 -15.11 11.06
C VAL A 109 22.86 -16.49 11.31
N GLU A 110 21.78 -16.51 12.08
CA GLU A 110 21.09 -17.75 12.43
C GLU A 110 19.92 -17.97 11.46
N VAL A 111 20.10 -18.90 10.51
CA VAL A 111 19.11 -19.20 9.46
C VAL A 111 17.95 -20.04 10.04
N PRO A 112 16.69 -19.79 9.63
CA PRO A 112 15.54 -20.55 10.12
C PRO A 112 15.61 -22.07 9.91
N ARG A 113 14.84 -22.78 10.74
CA ARG A 113 14.47 -24.22 10.68
C ARG A 113 14.20 -24.67 9.24
N ASN A 114 14.73 -25.79 8.74
CA ASN A 114 14.27 -26.36 7.45
C ASN A 114 12.74 -26.56 7.41
N ALA A 115 12.13 -26.98 8.52
CA ALA A 115 10.66 -27.08 8.64
C ALA A 115 9.95 -25.73 8.49
N GLU A 116 10.57 -24.65 8.97
CA GLU A 116 10.03 -23.29 8.94
C GLU A 116 10.18 -22.69 7.54
N VAL A 117 11.33 -22.94 6.91
CA VAL A 117 11.59 -22.63 5.50
C VAL A 117 10.60 -23.36 4.60
N GLN A 118 10.27 -24.62 4.91
CA GLN A 118 9.29 -25.38 4.13
C GLN A 118 7.89 -24.78 4.22
N VAL A 119 7.42 -24.39 5.42
CA VAL A 119 6.13 -23.68 5.59
C VAL A 119 6.07 -22.43 4.72
N LEU A 120 7.14 -21.63 4.68
CA LEU A 120 7.20 -20.45 3.82
C LEU A 120 7.21 -20.83 2.34
N ARG A 121 7.96 -21.87 1.95
CA ARG A 121 8.06 -22.33 0.57
C ARG A 121 6.70 -22.78 0.03
N ASP A 122 5.89 -23.46 0.86
CA ASP A 122 4.54 -23.89 0.50
C ASP A 122 3.57 -22.71 0.36
N LEU A 123 3.80 -21.62 1.10
CA LEU A 123 2.98 -20.41 1.06
C LEU A 123 3.35 -19.46 -0.09
N MET A 124 4.62 -19.45 -0.52
CA MET A 124 5.14 -18.50 -1.51
C MET A 124 4.33 -18.42 -2.82
N PRO A 125 3.92 -19.55 -3.45
CA PRO A 125 3.13 -19.49 -4.69
C PRO A 125 1.80 -18.74 -4.53
N LYS A 126 1.14 -18.86 -3.36
CA LYS A 126 -0.09 -18.12 -3.07
C LYS A 126 0.19 -16.63 -2.95
N LEU A 127 1.24 -16.26 -2.21
CA LEU A 127 1.62 -14.85 -2.03
C LEU A 127 2.08 -14.19 -3.34
N GLU A 128 2.77 -14.93 -4.21
CA GLU A 128 3.19 -14.44 -5.54
C GLU A 128 1.98 -14.08 -6.41
N LYS A 129 0.98 -14.97 -6.48
CA LYS A 129 -0.27 -14.69 -7.21
C LYS A 129 -0.98 -13.45 -6.64
N LEU A 130 -1.05 -13.34 -5.32
CA LEU A 130 -1.66 -12.19 -4.64
C LEU A 130 -0.86 -10.88 -4.82
N ASP A 131 0.46 -10.96 -5.01
CA ASP A 131 1.33 -9.79 -5.19
C ASP A 131 1.16 -9.24 -6.59
N SER A 132 1.10 -10.12 -7.60
CA SER A 132 0.74 -9.75 -8.97
C SER A 132 -0.58 -8.98 -9.02
N ILE A 133 -1.61 -9.52 -8.38
CA ILE A 133 -2.94 -8.89 -8.32
C ILE A 133 -2.87 -7.52 -7.60
N THR A 134 -2.08 -7.43 -6.54
CA THR A 134 -1.88 -6.15 -5.85
C THR A 134 -1.16 -5.14 -6.73
N VAL A 135 -0.19 -5.55 -7.56
CA VAL A 135 0.46 -4.66 -8.53
C VAL A 135 -0.53 -4.20 -9.59
N ASP A 136 -1.36 -5.10 -10.12
CA ASP A 136 -2.38 -4.78 -11.12
C ASP A 136 -3.40 -3.77 -10.59
N LEU A 137 -3.87 -3.96 -9.34
CA LEU A 137 -4.77 -3.02 -8.67
C LEU A 137 -4.15 -1.63 -8.45
N HIS A 138 -2.84 -1.52 -8.30
CA HIS A 138 -2.13 -0.24 -8.15
C HIS A 138 -1.76 0.40 -9.49
N THR A 139 -2.00 -0.26 -10.62
CA THR A 139 -1.67 0.28 -11.93
C THR A 139 -2.52 1.52 -12.23
N GLN A 140 -1.92 2.53 -12.86
CA GLN A 140 -2.63 3.75 -13.21
C GLN A 140 -3.71 3.45 -14.27
N GLY A 141 -4.91 3.98 -14.06
CA GLY A 141 -6.02 3.81 -15.00
C GLY A 141 -7.05 2.74 -14.58
N THR A 142 -6.78 1.95 -13.55
CA THR A 142 -7.74 0.96 -13.02
C THR A 142 -9.00 1.66 -12.50
N THR A 143 -10.16 1.26 -13.01
CA THR A 143 -11.44 1.80 -12.54
C THR A 143 -11.90 1.08 -11.27
N VAL A 144 -12.85 1.65 -10.53
CA VAL A 144 -13.43 0.97 -9.37
C VAL A 144 -14.18 -0.30 -9.79
N ALA A 145 -14.76 -0.33 -10.99
CA ALA A 145 -15.36 -1.53 -11.56
C ALA A 145 -14.32 -2.63 -11.85
N ASP A 146 -13.18 -2.28 -12.45
CA ASP A 146 -12.09 -3.23 -12.70
C ASP A 146 -11.50 -3.78 -11.39
N ALA A 147 -11.39 -2.91 -10.38
CA ALA A 147 -10.93 -3.31 -9.06
C ALA A 147 -11.91 -4.31 -8.41
N ARG A 148 -13.22 -4.11 -8.57
CA ARG A 148 -14.25 -5.07 -8.11
C ARG A 148 -14.12 -6.41 -8.84
N GLY A 149 -14.07 -6.40 -10.17
CA GLY A 149 -13.92 -7.62 -10.96
C GLY A 149 -12.64 -8.38 -10.59
N THR A 150 -11.55 -7.67 -10.32
CA THR A 150 -10.31 -8.27 -9.82
C THR A 150 -10.49 -8.95 -8.47
N LEU A 151 -11.23 -8.33 -7.53
CA LEU A 151 -11.51 -8.95 -6.23
C LEU A 151 -12.44 -10.16 -6.35
N ASP A 152 -13.39 -10.14 -7.28
CA ASP A 152 -14.27 -11.30 -7.55
C ASP A 152 -13.45 -12.49 -8.08
N ILE A 153 -12.50 -12.24 -9.00
CA ILE A 153 -11.55 -13.27 -9.47
C ILE A 153 -10.70 -13.82 -8.31
N VAL A 154 -10.24 -12.96 -7.39
CA VAL A 154 -9.53 -13.41 -6.17
C VAL A 154 -10.43 -14.30 -5.32
N LEU A 155 -11.72 -14.00 -5.22
CA LEU A 155 -12.65 -14.79 -4.43
C LEU A 155 -12.95 -16.17 -5.03
N ASP A 156 -12.90 -16.29 -6.35
CA ASP A 156 -12.98 -17.59 -7.03
C ASP A 156 -11.80 -18.50 -6.66
N ASP A 157 -10.59 -17.92 -6.59
CA ASP A 157 -9.36 -18.64 -6.23
C ASP A 157 -9.17 -18.85 -4.73
N PHE A 158 -9.66 -17.92 -3.91
CA PHE A 158 -9.45 -17.85 -2.46
C PHE A 158 -10.78 -17.52 -1.73
N PRO A 159 -11.76 -18.44 -1.73
CA PRO A 159 -13.08 -18.20 -1.14
C PRO A 159 -13.01 -17.92 0.37
N GLU A 160 -11.94 -18.35 1.05
CA GLU A 160 -11.68 -18.04 2.46
C GLU A 160 -11.49 -16.53 2.75
N LEU A 161 -11.24 -15.71 1.72
CA LEU A 161 -11.07 -14.26 1.83
C LEU A 161 -12.38 -13.47 1.73
N SER A 162 -13.50 -14.15 1.47
CA SER A 162 -14.86 -13.56 1.38
C SER A 162 -15.19 -12.63 2.55
N HIS A 163 -14.81 -13.00 3.76
CA HIS A 163 -15.04 -12.18 4.97
C HIS A 163 -14.39 -10.77 4.94
N TYR A 164 -13.49 -10.49 4.00
CA TYR A 164 -12.84 -9.18 3.83
C TYR A 164 -13.09 -8.56 2.45
N LEU A 165 -13.17 -9.37 1.40
CA LEU A 165 -13.24 -8.88 0.03
C LEU A 165 -14.68 -8.78 -0.48
N ALA A 166 -15.61 -9.56 0.08
CA ALA A 166 -17.00 -9.53 -0.36
C ALA A 166 -17.63 -8.16 -0.14
N GLN A 167 -18.60 -7.83 -0.98
CA GLN A 167 -19.28 -6.54 -0.97
C GLN A 167 -20.18 -6.35 0.26
N ASP A 168 -20.55 -7.46 0.93
CA ASP A 168 -21.30 -7.52 2.18
C ASP A 168 -20.42 -7.79 3.41
N ALA A 169 -19.09 -7.83 3.23
CA ALA A 169 -18.17 -8.08 4.33
C ALA A 169 -18.34 -7.02 5.43
N ALA A 170 -18.21 -7.43 6.70
CA ALA A 170 -18.39 -6.55 7.86
C ALA A 170 -17.45 -5.32 7.90
N ILE A 171 -16.39 -5.34 7.11
CA ILE A 171 -15.48 -4.19 6.94
C ILE A 171 -16.10 -3.06 6.11
N VAL A 172 -17.06 -3.36 5.24
CA VAL A 172 -17.74 -2.43 4.33
C VAL A 172 -18.60 -1.46 5.13
N HIS A 173 -18.52 -0.17 4.77
CA HIS A 173 -19.24 0.88 5.49
C HIS A 173 -20.75 0.85 5.22
N ASP A 174 -21.13 0.68 3.95
CA ASP A 174 -22.51 0.55 3.52
C ASP A 174 -22.67 -0.66 2.59
N PRO A 175 -22.93 -1.86 3.15
CA PRO A 175 -23.12 -3.08 2.38
C PRO A 175 -24.26 -2.98 1.35
N SER A 176 -25.34 -2.27 1.69
CA SER A 176 -26.50 -2.10 0.79
C SER A 176 -26.16 -1.30 -0.45
N PHE A 177 -25.26 -0.33 -0.31
CA PHE A 177 -24.74 0.47 -1.41
C PHE A 177 -23.70 -0.31 -2.22
N GLU A 178 -22.73 -0.96 -1.57
CA GLU A 178 -21.67 -1.67 -2.29
C GLU A 178 -22.16 -2.92 -3.03
N SER A 179 -23.18 -3.63 -2.52
CA SER A 179 -23.80 -4.79 -3.16
C SER A 179 -24.79 -4.45 -4.29
N GLY A 180 -25.26 -3.20 -4.35
CA GLY A 180 -26.09 -2.72 -5.44
C GLY A 180 -25.28 -2.56 -6.73
N TYR A 181 -25.89 -2.89 -7.87
CA TYR A 181 -25.28 -2.60 -9.17
C TYR A 181 -25.10 -1.09 -9.34
N GLN A 182 -23.86 -0.67 -9.55
CA GLN A 182 -23.48 0.70 -9.87
C GLN A 182 -22.50 0.66 -11.03
N ASP A 183 -22.77 1.45 -12.07
CA ASP A 183 -21.76 1.70 -13.07
C ASP A 183 -20.65 2.55 -12.43
N LEU A 184 -19.51 1.92 -12.16
CA LEU A 184 -18.32 2.57 -11.60
C LEU A 184 -17.18 2.63 -12.60
N SER A 185 -17.45 2.34 -13.88
CA SER A 185 -16.45 2.32 -14.96
C SER A 185 -15.87 3.72 -15.24
N TYR A 186 -16.64 4.78 -14.95
CA TYR A 186 -16.19 6.15 -15.10
C TYR A 186 -15.33 6.65 -13.93
N MET A 187 -15.26 5.92 -12.81
CA MET A 187 -14.48 6.31 -11.63
C MET A 187 -13.10 5.66 -11.66
N LEU A 188 -12.06 6.47 -11.87
CA LEU A 188 -10.68 6.02 -11.77
C LEU A 188 -10.29 5.80 -10.29
N GLY A 189 -9.78 4.60 -9.98
CA GLY A 189 -9.42 4.15 -8.63
C GLY A 189 -8.04 4.59 -8.14
N THR A 190 -7.39 5.57 -8.77
CA THR A 190 -5.98 5.84 -8.49
C THR A 190 -5.78 6.68 -7.23
N SER A 191 -5.34 6.02 -6.15
CA SER A 191 -4.81 6.70 -4.96
C SER A 191 -3.54 7.48 -5.27
N THR A 192 -2.74 7.11 -6.29
CA THR A 192 -1.38 7.66 -6.47
C THR A 192 -1.36 9.18 -6.69
N SER A 193 -2.28 9.74 -7.47
CA SER A 193 -2.35 11.19 -7.69
C SER A 193 -2.73 11.92 -6.39
N VAL A 194 -3.64 11.32 -5.62
CA VAL A 194 -4.11 11.83 -4.34
C VAL A 194 -3.05 11.65 -3.24
N GLU A 195 -2.33 10.54 -3.22
CA GLU A 195 -1.20 10.25 -2.32
C GLU A 195 -0.02 11.17 -2.61
N ARG A 196 0.29 11.44 -3.89
CA ARG A 196 1.25 12.47 -4.28
C ARG A 196 0.79 13.84 -3.80
N LEU A 197 -0.49 14.18 -3.98
CA LEU A 197 -1.07 15.42 -3.48
C LEU A 197 -0.93 15.54 -1.96
N PHE A 198 -1.29 14.51 -1.19
CA PHE A 198 -1.15 14.50 0.26
C PHE A 198 0.31 14.50 0.72
N SER A 199 1.21 13.84 -0.02
CA SER A 199 2.65 13.92 0.23
C SER A 199 3.16 15.36 0.06
N ILE A 200 2.77 16.01 -1.04
CA ILE A 200 3.07 17.42 -1.27
C ILE A 200 2.48 18.29 -0.15
N ALA A 201 1.23 18.06 0.24
CA ALA A 201 0.57 18.78 1.32
C ALA A 201 1.32 18.66 2.65
N LYS A 202 1.82 17.47 2.98
CA LYS A 202 2.65 17.23 4.18
C LYS A 202 3.93 18.08 4.17
N TYR A 203 4.55 18.29 3.01
CA TYR A 203 5.70 19.19 2.88
C TYR A 203 5.34 20.67 2.89
N VAL A 204 4.12 21.03 2.51
CA VAL A 204 3.61 22.40 2.55
C VAL A 204 3.17 22.81 3.97
N MET A 205 2.62 21.87 4.75
CA MET A 205 2.20 22.04 6.15
C MET A 205 3.01 21.19 7.15
N PRO A 206 4.31 21.43 7.29
CA PRO A 206 5.08 20.91 8.43
C PRO A 206 4.68 21.63 9.72
N ALA A 207 5.07 21.09 10.88
CA ALA A 207 4.69 21.62 12.20
C ALA A 207 4.98 23.12 12.40
N HIS A 208 6.03 23.64 11.76
CA HIS A 208 6.39 25.07 11.82
C HIS A 208 5.52 25.99 10.94
N ARG A 209 4.62 25.43 10.12
CA ARG A 209 3.69 26.17 9.24
C ARG A 209 2.21 25.91 9.57
N GLU A 210 1.91 25.38 10.74
CA GLU A 210 0.53 25.11 11.19
C GLU A 210 -0.36 26.36 11.27
N ARG A 211 0.24 27.56 11.32
CA ARG A 211 -0.48 28.85 11.29
C ARG A 211 -0.78 29.36 9.86
N MET A 212 -0.46 28.59 8.82
CA MET A 212 -0.79 28.95 7.44
C MET A 212 -2.31 28.98 7.25
N SER A 213 -2.84 30.03 6.64
CA SER A 213 -4.28 30.08 6.33
C SER A 213 -4.65 29.04 5.27
N THR A 214 -5.88 28.56 5.32
CA THR A 214 -6.44 27.62 4.32
C THR A 214 -6.31 28.16 2.91
N TRP A 215 -6.59 29.46 2.71
CA TRP A 215 -6.43 30.13 1.42
C TRP A 215 -4.98 30.08 0.90
N MET A 216 -3.99 30.35 1.74
CA MET A 216 -2.58 30.29 1.33
C MET A 216 -2.16 28.86 1.03
N PHE A 217 -2.61 27.91 1.84
CA PHE A 217 -2.37 26.48 1.62
C PHE A 217 -2.92 26.03 0.27
N GLU A 218 -4.19 26.34 -0.02
CA GLU A 218 -4.86 26.01 -1.28
C GLU A 218 -4.10 26.59 -2.50
N ASN A 219 -3.67 27.85 -2.42
CA ASN A 219 -2.90 28.47 -3.51
C ASN A 219 -1.54 27.79 -3.73
N ILE A 220 -0.83 27.45 -2.65
CA ILE A 220 0.45 26.72 -2.77
C ILE A 220 0.23 25.32 -3.35
N MET A 221 -0.80 24.62 -2.92
CA MET A 221 -1.18 23.31 -3.45
C MET A 221 -1.53 23.41 -4.93
N PHE A 222 -2.34 24.39 -5.33
CA PHE A 222 -2.71 24.63 -6.72
C PHE A 222 -1.47 24.86 -7.61
N LEU A 223 -0.55 25.74 -7.19
CA LEU A 223 0.68 26.01 -7.93
C LEU A 223 1.59 24.78 -8.01
N LYS A 224 1.71 23.99 -6.93
CA LYS A 224 2.57 22.80 -6.91
C LYS A 224 2.01 21.66 -7.76
N THR A 225 0.71 21.45 -7.76
CA THR A 225 0.06 20.40 -8.55
C THR A 225 0.11 20.71 -10.05
N ASN A 226 -0.05 21.98 -10.42
CA ASN A 226 -0.07 22.44 -11.82
C ASN A 226 1.28 23.02 -12.25
N ARG A 227 2.39 22.41 -11.82
CA ARG A 227 3.75 22.97 -12.03
C ARG A 227 4.12 23.13 -13.50
N ASP A 228 3.54 22.31 -14.36
CA ASP A 228 3.67 22.33 -15.81
C ASP A 228 2.98 23.52 -16.47
N LEU A 229 1.97 24.11 -15.82
CA LEU A 229 1.19 25.24 -16.37
C LEU A 229 1.87 26.61 -16.17
N TRP A 230 2.99 26.70 -15.44
CA TRP A 230 3.63 27.97 -15.16
C TRP A 230 5.16 27.89 -15.03
N THR A 231 5.81 28.96 -15.48
CA THR A 231 7.26 29.14 -15.35
C THR A 231 7.58 30.34 -14.48
N SER A 232 8.86 30.53 -14.14
CA SER A 232 9.33 31.74 -13.44
C SER A 232 8.96 33.02 -14.21
N LYS A 233 8.93 32.98 -15.54
CA LYS A 233 8.52 34.10 -16.39
C LYS A 233 7.03 34.41 -16.22
N THR A 234 6.17 33.39 -16.22
CA THR A 234 4.72 33.55 -16.03
C THR A 234 4.40 34.19 -14.68
N VAL A 235 5.10 33.75 -13.62
CA VAL A 235 4.92 34.31 -12.27
C VAL A 235 5.42 35.75 -12.17
N ALA A 236 6.56 36.08 -12.81
CA ALA A 236 7.08 37.44 -12.82
C ALA A 236 6.12 38.43 -13.49
N ILE A 237 5.45 38.01 -14.57
CA ILE A 237 4.41 38.82 -15.24
C ILE A 237 3.22 39.02 -14.29
N ALA A 238 2.69 37.94 -13.70
CA ALA A 238 1.56 38.04 -12.77
C ALA A 238 1.84 38.93 -11.54
N ILE A 239 3.05 38.88 -10.98
CA ILE A 239 3.45 39.74 -9.85
C ILE A 239 3.52 41.22 -10.28
N ARG A 240 4.01 41.50 -11.48
CA ARG A 240 4.08 42.86 -12.01
C ARG A 240 2.68 43.43 -12.21
N ASP A 241 1.79 42.62 -12.80
CA ASP A 241 0.44 43.05 -13.14
C ASP A 241 -0.45 43.19 -11.88
N ALA A 242 -0.20 42.42 -10.82
CA ALA A 242 -0.88 42.56 -9.52
C ALA A 242 -0.42 43.77 -8.69
N ARG A 243 0.69 44.41 -9.08
CA ARG A 243 1.24 45.61 -8.43
C ARG A 243 0.92 46.91 -9.18
N ALA A 244 0.33 46.80 -10.38
CA ALA A 244 -0.19 47.92 -11.16
C ALA A 244 -1.60 48.28 -10.70
#